data_AF-A0A0F8W0S6-F1
#
_entry.id   AF-A0A0F8W0S6-F1
#
_cell.length_a   1.000
_cell.length_b   1.000
_cell.length_c   1.000
_cell.angle_alpha   90.00
_cell.angle_beta   90.00
_cell.angle_gamma   90.00
#
_symmetry.space_group_name_H-M   'P 1'
#
loop_
_entity.id
_entity.type
_entity.pdbx_description
1 polymer ?
#
loop_
_entity_poly.entity_id
_entity_poly.type
_entity_poly.pdbx_seq_one_letter_code
_entity_poly.pdbx_strand_id
1 'polypeptide(L)'
;QLEWCDVTECQGNEDLMEEQKAIETAIEHYNELGISGGIIIVDGKCIAYALGERLNKETLVIHIEKAHIEYEGAYQAINNLFLKEFGTDIKYVNREQDLGISGLRKSKEAYKPIHMVKKSVIFR
;
A
#
# COMPACT_ATOMS: atom_id res chain seq x y z
N GLN A 1 -5.63 -14.66 -1.90
CA GLN A 1 -4.52 -14.10 -1.11
C GLN A 1 -3.25 -14.30 -1.92
N LEU A 2 -2.32 -13.33 -1.94
CA LEU A 2 -0.96 -13.64 -2.38
C LEU A 2 -0.48 -14.80 -1.50
N GLU A 3 0.25 -15.79 -2.03
CA GLU A 3 0.95 -16.83 -1.26
C GLU A 3 2.10 -16.18 -0.43
N TRP A 4 1.80 -15.12 0.32
CA TRP A 4 2.75 -14.14 0.88
C TRP A 4 3.03 -14.42 2.35
N CYS A 5 2.05 -14.91 3.12
CA CYS A 5 2.28 -15.27 4.52
C CYS A 5 3.18 -16.51 4.72
N ASP A 6 3.48 -17.26 3.66
CA ASP A 6 4.39 -18.41 3.72
C ASP A 6 5.86 -18.03 3.38
N VAL A 7 6.10 -16.90 2.70
CA VAL A 7 7.44 -16.51 2.22
C VAL A 7 8.13 -15.50 3.16
N THR A 8 7.35 -14.77 3.95
CA THR A 8 7.85 -13.91 5.02
C THR A 8 7.06 -14.18 6.29
N GLU A 9 7.74 -14.73 7.29
CA GLU A 9 7.40 -14.91 8.73
C GLU A 9 6.20 -14.11 9.29
N CYS A 10 4.97 -14.30 8.76
CA CYS A 10 3.75 -13.87 9.43
C CYS A 10 3.62 -14.57 10.80
N GLN A 11 4.26 -15.73 10.94
CA GLN A 11 4.37 -16.47 12.19
C GLN A 11 5.54 -15.94 13.03
N GLY A 12 5.30 -14.87 13.79
CA GLY A 12 6.24 -14.40 14.83
C GLY A 12 6.38 -12.88 14.97
N ASN A 13 5.81 -12.10 14.05
CA ASN A 13 5.85 -10.64 14.10
C ASN A 13 4.44 -10.05 14.30
N GLU A 14 4.20 -9.50 15.49
CA GLU A 14 2.90 -8.91 15.86
C GLU A 14 2.48 -7.78 14.90
N ASP A 15 3.40 -6.93 14.44
CA ASP A 15 3.09 -5.83 13.53
C ASP A 15 2.57 -6.34 12.17
N LEU A 16 3.17 -7.43 11.66
CA LEU A 16 2.73 -8.06 10.41
C LEU A 16 1.38 -8.76 10.56
N MET A 17 1.09 -9.32 11.74
CA MET A 17 -0.21 -9.91 12.04
C MET A 17 -1.31 -8.84 12.12
N GLU A 18 -1.04 -7.71 12.76
CA GLU A 18 -1.98 -6.59 12.82
C GLU A 18 -2.18 -5.94 11.44
N GLU A 19 -1.13 -5.82 10.63
CA GLU A 19 -1.26 -5.39 9.23
C GLU A 19 -2.16 -6.34 8.44
N GLN A 20 -1.97 -7.66 8.57
CA GLN A 20 -2.78 -8.66 7.88
C GLN A 20 -4.27 -8.57 8.28
N LYS A 21 -4.57 -8.40 9.58
CA LYS A 21 -5.93 -8.17 10.06
C LYS A 21 -6.54 -6.89 9.49
N ALA A 22 -5.77 -5.82 9.39
CA ALA A 22 -6.22 -4.56 8.80
C ALA A 22 -6.54 -4.72 7.31
N ILE A 23 -5.72 -5.48 6.57
CA ILE A 23 -5.96 -5.80 5.16
C ILE A 23 -7.25 -6.62 5.00
N GLU A 24 -7.44 -7.66 5.79
CA GLU A 24 -8.64 -8.50 5.77
C GLU A 24 -9.89 -7.68 6.06
N THR A 25 -9.85 -6.85 7.11
CA THR A 25 -10.95 -5.96 7.48
C THR A 25 -11.28 -4.97 6.36
N ALA A 26 -10.25 -4.38 5.74
CA ALA A 26 -10.42 -3.45 4.62
C ALA A 26 -11.06 -4.11 3.40
N ILE A 27 -10.76 -5.38 3.14
CA ILE A 27 -11.36 -6.17 2.05
C ILE A 27 -12.81 -6.54 2.39
N GLU A 28 -13.08 -7.00 3.61
CA GLU A 28 -14.42 -7.38 4.06
C GLU A 28 -15.39 -6.19 4.01
N HIS A 29 -14.92 -5.00 4.38
CA HIS A 29 -15.71 -3.76 4.41
C HIS A 29 -15.43 -2.83 3.22
N TYR A 30 -14.89 -3.35 2.11
CA TYR A 30 -14.39 -2.56 0.98
C TYR A 30 -15.38 -1.51 0.47
N ASN A 31 -16.64 -1.91 0.25
CA ASN A 31 -17.68 -1.01 -0.24
C ASN A 31 -18.12 0.03 0.80
N GLU A 32 -18.20 -0.37 2.07
CA GLU A 32 -18.66 0.49 3.18
C GLU A 32 -17.64 1.58 3.50
N LEU A 33 -16.35 1.24 3.41
CA LEU A 33 -15.24 2.17 3.59
C LEU A 33 -15.00 3.05 2.35
N GLY A 34 -15.63 2.74 1.21
CA GLY A 34 -15.40 3.47 -0.04
C GLY A 34 -13.98 3.28 -0.59
N ILE A 35 -13.34 2.15 -0.25
CA ILE A 35 -12.00 1.82 -0.72
C ILE A 35 -12.06 1.48 -2.21
N SER A 36 -11.02 1.87 -2.92
CA SER A 36 -10.74 1.48 -4.30
C SER A 36 -9.46 0.66 -4.37
N GLY A 37 -9.38 -0.24 -5.34
CA GLY A 37 -8.32 -1.24 -5.36
C GLY A 37 -8.10 -1.87 -6.72
N GLY A 38 -6.92 -2.47 -6.88
CA GLY A 38 -6.55 -3.23 -8.06
C GLY A 38 -5.68 -4.43 -7.70
N ILE A 39 -5.72 -5.45 -8.54
CA ILE A 39 -4.89 -6.65 -8.43
C ILE A 39 -4.19 -6.91 -9.77
N ILE A 40 -2.98 -7.46 -9.72
CA ILE A 40 -2.29 -8.01 -10.89
C ILE A 40 -2.29 -9.53 -10.76
N ILE A 41 -2.77 -10.20 -11.82
CA ILE A 41 -2.80 -11.65 -11.93
C ILE A 41 -1.87 -12.08 -13.05
N VAL A 42 -0.97 -13.03 -12.77
CA VAL A 42 -0.12 -13.70 -13.76
C VAL A 42 -0.30 -15.21 -13.59
N ASP A 43 -0.58 -15.93 -14.67
CA ASP A 43 -0.81 -17.38 -14.68
C ASP A 43 -1.84 -17.86 -13.64
N GLY A 44 -2.90 -17.08 -13.45
CA GLY A 44 -3.97 -17.37 -12.48
C GLY A 44 -3.60 -17.09 -11.02
N LYS A 45 -2.38 -16.66 -10.73
CA LYS A 45 -1.93 -16.27 -9.39
C LYS A 45 -2.00 -14.76 -9.23
N CYS A 46 -2.52 -14.30 -8.08
CA CYS A 46 -2.33 -12.91 -7.69
C CYS A 46 -0.85 -12.70 -7.41
N ILE A 47 -0.25 -11.66 -7.99
CA ILE A 47 1.17 -11.32 -7.79
C ILE A 47 1.36 -9.93 -7.18
N ALA A 48 0.36 -9.05 -7.25
CA ALA A 48 0.37 -7.76 -6.57
C ALA A 48 -1.03 -7.24 -6.35
N TYR A 49 -1.22 -6.41 -5.33
CA TYR A 49 -2.44 -5.66 -5.12
C TYR A 49 -2.17 -4.34 -4.41
N ALA A 50 -3.05 -3.36 -4.65
CA ALA A 50 -3.06 -2.09 -3.95
C ALA A 50 -4.49 -1.71 -3.56
N LEU A 51 -4.63 -1.14 -2.36
CA LEU A 51 -5.88 -0.61 -1.83
C LEU A 51 -5.65 0.82 -1.35
N GLY A 52 -6.59 1.71 -1.65
CA GLY A 52 -6.51 3.11 -1.26
C GLY A 52 -7.85 3.81 -1.33
N GLU A 53 -7.87 5.05 -0.90
CA GLU A 53 -9.07 5.88 -0.87
C GLU A 53 -8.73 7.34 -1.14
N ARG A 54 -9.76 8.13 -1.44
CA ARG A 54 -9.64 9.57 -1.56
C ARG A 54 -9.66 10.20 -0.18
N LEU A 55 -8.50 10.61 0.32
CA LEU A 55 -8.35 11.28 1.62
C LEU A 55 -9.04 12.65 1.65
N ASN A 56 -8.95 13.42 0.56
CA ASN A 56 -9.63 14.70 0.39
C ASN A 56 -9.75 15.09 -1.10
N LYS A 57 -10.21 16.31 -1.39
CA LYS A 57 -10.39 16.83 -2.77
C LYS A 57 -9.11 16.82 -3.62
N GLU A 58 -7.93 16.86 -3.03
CA GLU A 58 -6.66 16.92 -3.77
C GLU A 58 -5.73 15.73 -3.51
N THR A 59 -6.07 14.84 -2.57
CA THR A 59 -5.16 13.81 -2.06
C THR A 59 -5.80 12.43 -2.10
N LEU A 60 -5.08 11.48 -2.70
CA LEU A 60 -5.34 10.04 -2.62
C LEU A 60 -4.36 9.42 -1.63
N VAL A 61 -4.79 8.45 -0.84
CA VAL A 61 -3.91 7.66 0.02
C VAL A 61 -3.90 6.21 -0.46
N ILE A 62 -2.70 5.63 -0.56
CA ILE A 62 -2.51 4.20 -0.81
C ILE A 62 -2.19 3.57 0.55
N HIS A 63 -3.17 2.90 1.14
CA HIS A 63 -3.04 2.24 2.43
C HIS A 63 -2.21 0.96 2.32
N ILE A 64 -2.50 0.17 1.30
CA ILE A 64 -1.90 -1.15 1.14
C ILE A 64 -1.29 -1.24 -0.26
N GLU A 65 -0.05 -1.68 -0.31
CA GLU A 65 0.67 -2.01 -1.54
C GLU A 65 1.52 -3.25 -1.27
N LYS A 66 1.15 -4.38 -1.88
CA LYS A 66 1.84 -5.66 -1.70
C LYS A 66 2.13 -6.26 -3.06
N ALA A 67 3.31 -6.84 -3.21
CA ALA A 67 3.67 -7.60 -4.39
C ALA A 67 4.58 -8.76 -4.04
N HIS A 68 4.60 -9.76 -4.92
CA HIS A 68 5.43 -10.94 -4.80
C HIS A 68 6.86 -10.63 -5.26
N ILE A 69 7.85 -10.95 -4.42
CA ILE A 69 9.25 -10.52 -4.60
C ILE A 69 9.95 -11.12 -5.84
N GLU A 70 9.47 -12.29 -6.31
CA GLU A 70 10.02 -12.94 -7.51
C GLU A 70 9.65 -12.21 -8.81
N TYR A 71 8.65 -11.32 -8.77
CA TYR A 71 8.21 -10.57 -9.93
C TYR A 71 8.85 -9.18 -9.91
N GLU A 72 10.00 -9.07 -10.58
CA GLU A 72 10.69 -7.80 -10.73
C GLU A 72 9.75 -6.75 -11.36
N GLY A 73 9.68 -5.56 -10.75
CA GLY A 73 8.82 -4.48 -11.22
C GLY A 73 7.36 -4.57 -10.75
N ALA A 74 6.94 -5.63 -10.05
CA ALA A 74 5.52 -5.79 -9.66
C ALA A 74 5.01 -4.68 -8.74
N TYR A 75 5.83 -4.21 -7.79
CA TYR A 75 5.51 -3.04 -6.95
C TYR A 75 5.31 -1.77 -7.77
N GLN A 76 6.18 -1.52 -8.75
CA GLN A 76 6.10 -0.36 -9.64
C GLN A 76 4.88 -0.46 -10.56
N ALA A 77 4.59 -1.65 -11.07
CA ALA A 77 3.46 -1.91 -11.93
C ALA A 77 2.14 -1.68 -11.21
N ILE A 78 1.93 -2.26 -10.03
CA ILE A 78 0.68 -2.09 -9.29
C ILE A 78 0.47 -0.64 -8.89
N ASN A 79 1.51 0.05 -8.43
CA ASN A 79 1.45 1.47 -8.10
C ASN A 79 1.04 2.31 -9.31
N ASN A 80 1.67 2.08 -10.47
CA ASN A 80 1.39 2.82 -11.69
C ASN A 80 -0.04 2.58 -12.21
N LEU A 81 -0.48 1.32 -12.22
CA LEU A 81 -1.83 0.94 -12.67
C LEU A 81 -2.90 1.54 -11.76
N PHE A 82 -2.71 1.42 -10.45
CA PHE A 82 -3.64 2.00 -9.46
C PHE A 82 -3.78 3.52 -9.64
N LEU A 83 -2.67 4.24 -9.79
CA LEU A 83 -2.70 5.70 -9.97
C LEU A 83 -3.23 6.15 -11.33
N LYS A 84 -3.07 5.34 -12.38
CA LYS A 84 -3.69 5.62 -13.69
C LYS A 84 -5.20 5.51 -13.65
N GLU A 85 -5.74 4.61 -12.83
CA GLU A 85 -7.18 4.41 -12.71
C GLU A 85 -7.80 5.40 -11.72
N PHE A 86 -7.25 5.48 -10.50
CA PHE A 86 -7.87 6.21 -9.38
C PHE A 86 -7.23 7.56 -9.07
N GLY A 87 -6.14 7.93 -9.76
CA GLY A 87 -5.35 9.14 -9.48
C GLY A 87 -5.43 10.25 -10.52
N THR A 88 -6.31 10.15 -11.52
CA THR A 88 -6.32 11.07 -12.69
C THR A 88 -6.65 12.52 -12.35
N ASP A 89 -7.45 12.76 -11.32
CA ASP A 89 -7.88 14.09 -10.85
C ASP A 89 -7.29 14.45 -9.47
N ILE A 90 -6.21 13.77 -9.09
CA ILE A 90 -5.54 13.90 -7.80
C ILE A 90 -4.23 14.69 -7.97
N LYS A 91 -3.98 15.61 -7.03
CA LYS A 91 -2.76 16.43 -7.01
C LYS A 91 -1.63 15.79 -6.18
N TYR A 92 -1.99 15.11 -5.10
CA TYR A 92 -1.05 14.51 -4.16
C TYR A 92 -1.38 13.04 -3.89
N VAL A 93 -0.34 12.21 -3.83
CA VAL A 93 -0.48 10.81 -3.40
C VAL A 93 0.26 10.64 -2.08
N ASN A 94 -0.48 10.28 -1.04
CA ASN A 94 0.07 9.88 0.24
C ASN A 94 0.33 8.37 0.23
N ARG A 95 1.60 7.97 0.33
CA ARG A 95 2.02 6.55 0.41
C ARG A 95 2.45 6.15 1.82
N GLU A 96 1.89 6.80 2.82
CA GLU A 96 2.11 6.55 4.25
C GLU A 96 3.59 6.63 4.70
N GLN A 97 3.92 6.00 5.83
CA GLN A 97 5.18 6.16 6.56
C GLN A 97 6.19 5.04 6.27
N ASP A 98 7.47 5.30 6.54
CA ASP A 98 8.57 4.35 6.35
C ASP A 98 8.89 3.50 7.61
N LEU A 99 8.20 3.76 8.73
CA LEU A 99 8.38 3.08 10.02
C LEU A 99 9.83 3.12 10.55
N GLY A 100 10.67 4.04 10.05
CA GLY A 100 12.10 4.04 10.35
C GLY A 100 12.91 2.93 9.67
N ILE A 101 12.29 2.11 8.82
CA ILE A 101 12.94 1.01 8.09
C ILE A 101 13.69 1.58 6.89
N SER A 102 15.02 1.44 6.88
CA SER A 102 15.89 2.06 5.86
C SER A 102 15.55 1.64 4.42
N GLY A 103 15.24 0.36 4.21
CA GLY A 103 14.82 -0.15 2.90
C GLY A 103 13.49 0.45 2.43
N LEU A 104 12.50 0.53 3.34
CA LEU A 104 11.20 1.13 3.04
C LEU A 104 11.32 2.63 2.75
N ARG A 105 12.17 3.34 3.50
CA ARG A 105 12.47 4.74 3.25
C ARG A 105 13.08 4.96 1.87
N LYS A 106 14.11 4.19 1.51
CA LYS A 106 14.74 4.25 0.17
C LYS A 106 13.73 4.03 -0.94
N SER A 107 12.83 3.05 -0.79
CA SER A 107 11.76 2.76 -1.76
C SER A 107 10.82 3.96 -1.96
N LYS A 108 10.41 4.63 -0.88
CA LYS A 108 9.54 5.82 -0.97
C LYS A 108 10.28 7.02 -1.55
N GLU A 109 11.53 7.26 -1.16
CA GLU A 109 12.35 8.36 -1.68
C GLU A 109 12.68 8.18 -3.17
N ALA A 110 12.75 6.95 -3.68
CA ALA A 110 12.98 6.67 -5.10
C ALA A 110 11.87 7.23 -6.01
N TYR A 111 10.65 7.40 -5.49
CA TYR A 111 9.54 8.07 -6.18
C TYR A 111 9.62 9.61 -6.16
N LYS A 112 10.69 10.19 -5.58
CA LYS A 112 10.94 11.64 -5.50
C LYS A 112 9.77 12.40 -4.89
N PRO A 113 9.42 12.12 -3.62
CA PRO A 113 8.27 12.76 -2.98
C PRO A 113 8.47 14.27 -2.90
N ILE A 114 7.38 15.03 -3.09
CA ILE A 114 7.39 16.50 -2.95
C ILE A 114 7.81 16.89 -1.53
N HIS A 115 7.37 16.12 -0.52
CA HIS A 115 7.77 16.28 0.87
C HIS A 115 7.54 14.99 1.66
N MET A 116 8.29 14.84 2.76
CA MET A 116 8.04 13.84 3.80
C MET A 116 7.37 14.53 4.99
N VAL A 117 6.09 14.26 5.21
CA VAL A 117 5.29 14.93 6.26
C VAL A 117 5.82 14.58 7.65
N LYS A 118 6.18 15.59 8.45
CA LYS A 118 6.53 15.41 9.86
C LYS A 118 5.26 15.32 10.70
N LYS A 119 5.11 14.25 11.47
CA LYS A 119 4.03 14.07 12.45
C LYS A 119 4.59 14.36 13.85
N SER A 120 3.84 15.04 14.70
CA SER A 120 4.24 15.36 16.08
C SER A 120 3.15 14.93 17.06
N VAL A 121 3.56 14.44 18.23
CA VAL A 121 2.63 14.13 19.33
C VAL A 121 2.55 15.34 20.23
N ILE A 122 1.33 15.84 20.47
CA ILE A 122 1.07 16.94 21.40
C ILE A 122 0.58 16.33 22.71
N PHE A 123 1.28 16.63 23.80
CA PHE A 123 0.89 16.22 25.15
C PHE A 123 0.53 17.45 25.99
N ARG A 124 -0.35 17.26 26.97
CA ARG A 124 -0.78 18.27 27.94
C ARG A 124 -0.04 18.12 29.26
#